data_AF-A0A6M3KZV8-F1
#
_entry.id   AF-A0A6M3KZV8-F1
#
_cell.length_a   1.000
_cell.length_b   1.000
_cell.length_c   1.000
_cell.angle_alpha   90.00
_cell.angle_beta   90.00
_cell.angle_gamma   90.00
#
_symmetry.space_group_name_H-M   'P 1'
#
loop_
_entity.id
_entity.type
_entity.pdbx_description
1 polymer ?
#
loop_
_entity_poly.entity_id
_entity_poly.type
_entity_poly.pdbx_seq_one_letter_code
_entity_poly.pdbx_strand_id
1 'polypeptide(L)' 'MKIKLERTERGFKIGNFKDIYGKECSIQKSSLATDDAIWLGCDEGLHVDGECCARMHLNKELAKEIVRHLNRFIKTGEL' A
#
# COMPACT_ATOMS: atom_id res chain seq x y z
N MET A 1 3.17 3.30 15.84
CA MET A 1 2.67 4.29 14.86
C MET A 1 1.26 3.90 14.43
N LYS A 2 0.35 4.85 14.20
CA LYS A 2 -1.00 4.57 13.69
C LYS A 2 -1.23 5.37 12.40
N ILE A 3 -1.59 4.68 11.32
CA ILE A 3 -1.95 5.30 10.05
C ILE A 3 -3.34 5.94 10.21
N LYS A 4 -3.46 7.25 10.00
CA LYS A 4 -4.75 7.96 9.97
C LYS A 4 -5.36 7.80 8.58
N LEU A 5 -6.68 7.62 8.53
CA LEU A 5 -7.41 7.50 7.27
C LEU A 5 -8.18 8.78 6.95
N GLU A 6 -8.03 9.24 5.72
CA GLU A 6 -8.69 10.40 5.13
C GLU A 6 -9.43 9.97 3.86
N ARG A 7 -9.97 10.94 3.10
CA ARG A 7 -10.60 10.69 1.80
C ARG A 7 -9.87 11.43 0.71
N THR A 8 -9.68 10.78 -0.43
CA THR A 8 -9.26 11.43 -1.66
C THR A 8 -10.37 12.34 -2.19
N GLU A 9 -10.04 13.19 -3.16
CA GLU A 9 -11.03 14.04 -3.85
C GLU A 9 -12.20 13.24 -4.45
N ARG A 10 -11.92 12.01 -4.89
CA ARG A 10 -12.93 11.06 -5.41
C ARG A 10 -13.66 10.28 -4.31
N GLY A 11 -13.43 10.61 -3.04
CA GLY A 11 -14.11 10.03 -1.88
C GLY A 11 -13.57 8.68 -1.37
N PHE A 12 -12.50 8.15 -1.96
CA PHE A 12 -11.90 6.86 -1.55
C PHE A 12 -11.05 7.03 -0.29
N LYS A 13 -11.03 6.03 0.59
CA LYS A 13 -10.18 6.08 1.79
C LYS A 13 -8.69 6.00 1.42
N ILE A 14 -7.88 6.82 2.06
CA ILE A 14 -6.41 6.82 1.93
C ILE A 14 -5.76 6.98 3.30
N GLY A 15 -4.61 6.36 3.52
CA GLY A 15 -3.76 6.59 4.69
C GLY A 15 -2.30 6.73 4.27
N ASN A 16 -1.69 7.84 4.64
CA ASN A 16 -0.30 8.16 4.29
C ASN A 16 0.65 7.83 5.46
N PHE A 17 1.87 7.40 5.14
CA PHE A 17 2.92 7.09 6.09
C PHE A 17 4.29 7.18 5.43
N LYS A 18 5.36 7.21 6.23
CA LYS A 18 6.74 7.12 5.74
C LYS A 18 7.31 5.74 6.00
N ASP A 19 8.13 5.25 5.08
CA ASP A 19 8.96 4.06 5.34
C ASP A 19 10.11 4.38 6.31
N ILE A 20 10.93 3.38 6.64
CA ILE A 20 12.08 3.54 7.56
C ILE A 20 13.18 4.46 7.00
N TYR A 21 13.16 4.75 5.71
CA TYR A 21 14.07 5.65 5.01
C TYR A 21 13.46 7.04 4.77
N GLY A 22 12.24 7.29 5.27
CA GLY A 22 11.56 8.57 5.16
C GLY A 22 10.81 8.80 3.84
N LYS A 23 10.72 7.81 2.94
CA LYS A 23 9.98 7.92 1.68
C LYS A 23 8.47 7.92 1.93
N GLU A 24 7.75 8.78 1.22
CA GLU A 24 6.29 8.86 1.29
C GLU A 24 5.64 7.62 0.67
N CYS A 25 4.72 7.03 1.42
CA CYS A 25 3.97 5.84 1.06
C CYS A 25 2.50 6.02 1.40
N SER A 26 1.65 5.26 0.72
CA SER A 26 0.23 5.26 1.00
C SER A 26 -0.38 3.86 0.96
N ILE A 27 -1.47 3.70 1.69
CA ILE A 27 -2.47 2.64 1.51
C ILE A 27 -3.78 3.29 1.11
N GLN A 28 -4.36 2.88 -0.03
CA GLN A 28 -5.51 3.56 -0.61
C GLN A 28 -6.52 2.56 -1.17
N LYS A 29 -7.83 2.78 -0.94
CA LYS A 29 -8.88 2.02 -1.62
C LYS A 29 -8.83 2.31 -3.12
N SER A 30 -8.73 1.26 -3.93
CA SER A 30 -8.74 1.40 -5.39
C SER A 30 -10.13 1.79 -5.89
N SER A 31 -10.15 2.52 -7.00
CA SER A 31 -11.36 2.77 -7.79
C SER A 31 -11.65 1.67 -8.79
N LEU A 32 -11.01 0.50 -8.69
CA LEU A 32 -11.29 -0.66 -9.53
C LEU A 32 -12.77 -1.05 -9.36
N ALA A 33 -13.50 -1.08 -10.48
CA ALA A 33 -14.94 -1.29 -10.48
C ALA A 33 -15.34 -2.76 -10.36
N THR A 34 -14.50 -3.67 -10.88
CA THR A 34 -14.80 -5.10 -10.98
C THR A 34 -14.56 -5.84 -9.68
N ASP A 35 -13.56 -5.42 -8.91
CA ASP A 35 -13.08 -6.14 -7.75
C ASP A 35 -12.67 -5.22 -6.60
N ASP A 36 -12.75 -5.76 -5.40
CA ASP A 36 -12.23 -5.10 -4.23
C ASP A 36 -10.69 -5.14 -4.21
N ALA A 37 -10.08 -4.00 -4.54
CA ALA A 37 -8.63 -3.83 -4.51
C ALA A 37 -8.16 -2.59 -3.73
N ILE A 38 -6.88 -2.57 -3.38
CA ILE A 38 -6.17 -1.43 -2.76
C ILE A 38 -4.86 -1.16 -3.51
N TRP A 39 -4.38 0.07 -3.42
CA TRP A 39 -3.00 0.44 -3.72
C TRP A 39 -2.18 0.46 -2.43
N LEU A 40 -0.95 -0.06 -2.46
CA LEU A 40 -0.03 -0.05 -1.32
C LEU A 40 1.43 0.10 -1.80
N GLY A 41 2.17 1.08 -1.26
CA GLY A 41 3.61 1.23 -1.52
C GLY A 41 4.06 2.69 -1.55
N CYS A 42 5.27 2.94 -2.07
CA CYS A 42 5.81 4.29 -2.23
C CYS A 42 5.06 5.06 -3.32
N ASP A 43 4.69 6.30 -3.04
CA ASP A 43 3.93 7.12 -3.98
C ASP A 43 4.76 7.56 -5.19
N GLU A 44 6.06 7.74 -5.00
CA GLU A 44 7.02 8.07 -6.06
C GLU A 44 7.75 6.84 -6.58
N GLY A 45 7.92 6.80 -7.91
CA GLY A 45 8.61 5.74 -8.62
C GLY A 45 10.13 5.87 -8.64
N LEU A 46 10.82 4.77 -8.93
CA LEU A 46 12.20 4.84 -9.42
C LEU A 46 12.17 5.32 -10.88
N HIS A 47 12.74 6.50 -11.13
CA HIS A 47 12.92 7.02 -12.49
C HIS A 47 14.05 6.25 -13.20
N VAL A 48 13.68 5.20 -13.93
CA VAL A 48 14.51 4.62 -15.00
C VAL A 48 13.59 4.48 -16.21
N ASP A 49 13.76 5.33 -17.22
CA ASP A 49 13.10 5.28 -18.53
C ASP A 49 11.56 5.13 -18.55
N GLY A 50 10.87 5.98 -17.78
CA GLY A 50 9.42 6.19 -17.92
C GLY A 50 8.58 5.38 -16.93
N GLU A 51 7.99 6.10 -15.96
CA GLU A 51 6.95 5.67 -15.02
C GLU A 51 7.02 4.22 -14.48
N CYS A 52 7.66 4.06 -13.32
CA CYS A 52 7.42 2.88 -12.49
C CYS A 52 6.75 3.33 -11.18
N CYS A 53 5.42 3.27 -11.08
CA CYS A 53 4.75 3.48 -9.79
C CYS A 53 5.13 2.33 -8.86
N ALA A 54 5.81 2.62 -7.74
CA ALA A 54 6.25 1.60 -6.78
C ALA A 54 5.10 1.06 -5.90
N ARG A 55 3.84 1.37 -6.25
CA ARG A 55 2.64 0.88 -5.55
C ARG A 55 2.09 -0.36 -6.21
N MET A 56 1.83 -1.36 -5.39
CA MET A 56 1.18 -2.60 -5.79
C MET A 56 -0.34 -2.43 -5.77
N HIS A 57 -1.02 -3.03 -6.76
CA HIS A 57 -2.48 -3.15 -6.77
C HIS A 57 -2.87 -4.54 -6.25
N LEU A 58 -3.45 -4.60 -5.07
CA LEU A 58 -3.70 -5.84 -4.35
C LEU A 58 -5.20 -6.10 -4.23
N ASN A 59 -5.64 -7.28 -4.65
CA ASN A 59 -6.97 -7.79 -4.34
C ASN A 59 -6.99 -8.41 -2.93
N LYS A 60 -8.17 -8.88 -2.49
CA LYS A 60 -8.35 -9.51 -1.18
C LYS A 60 -7.46 -10.73 -0.94
N GLU A 61 -7.29 -11.61 -1.93
CA GLU A 61 -6.51 -12.85 -1.77
C GLU A 61 -5.01 -12.55 -1.62
N LEU A 62 -4.44 -11.69 -2.47
CA LEU A 62 -3.04 -11.29 -2.35
C LEU A 62 -2.79 -10.52 -1.04
N ALA A 63 -3.72 -9.65 -0.64
CA ALA A 63 -3.62 -8.95 0.65
C ALA A 63 -3.60 -9.93 1.83
N LYS A 64 -4.41 -11.00 1.79
CA LYS A 64 -4.45 -12.03 2.82
C LYS A 64 -3.12 -12.79 2.93
N GLU A 65 -2.52 -13.16 1.81
CA GLU A 65 -1.21 -13.84 1.81
C GLU A 65 -0.11 -12.93 2.34
N ILE A 66 -0.09 -11.65 1.93
CA ILE A 66 0.87 -10.66 2.45
C ILE A 66 0.69 -10.49 3.96
N VAL A 67 -0.54 -10.34 4.46
CA VAL A 67 -0.83 -10.23 5.90
C VAL A 67 -0.33 -11.45 6.67
N ARG A 68 -0.41 -12.66 6.10
CA ARG A 68 0.14 -13.87 6.75
C ARG A 68 1.64 -13.73 6.99
N HIS A 69 2.40 -13.33 5.98
CA HIS A 69 3.85 -13.12 6.10
C HIS A 69 4.20 -11.93 7.00
N LEU A 70 3.46 -10.81 6.90
CA LEU A 70 3.66 -9.66 7.78
C LEU A 70 3.42 -10.01 9.25
N ASN A 71 2.37 -10.79 9.55
CA ASN A 71 2.10 -11.23 10.92
C ASN A 71 3.22 -12.13 11.47
N ARG A 72 3.82 -12.98 10.62
CA ARG A 72 4.99 -13.77 11.01
C ARG A 72 6.18 -12.86 11.29
N PHE A 73 6.48 -11.92 10.41
CA PHE A 73 7.55 -10.94 10.59
C PHE A 73 7.37 -10.11 11.86
N ILE A 74 6.15 -9.62 12.15
CA ILE A 74 5.84 -8.89 13.39
C ILE A 74 6.15 -9.73 14.63
N LYS A 75 5.91 -11.05 14.57
CA LYS A 75 6.11 -11.96 15.69
C LYS A 75 7.57 -12.40 15.86
N THR A 76 8.29 -12.64 14.77
CA THR A 76 9.58 -13.34 14.80
C THR A 76 10.75 -12.53 14.24
N GLY A 77 10.51 -11.45 13.51
CA GLY A 77 11.52 -10.75 12.71
C GLY A 77 11.87 -11.43 11.39
N GLU A 78 11.17 -12.52 11.02
CA GLU A 78 11.44 -13.37 9.85
C GLU A 78 10.16 -13.60 9.03
N LEU A 79 10.28 -13.96 7.74
CA LEU A 79 9.14 -14.21 6.83
C LEU A 79 8.47 -15.59 7.00
#